data_AF-A0A396H3L8-F1
#
_entry.id   AF-A0A396H3L8-F1
#
_cell.length_a   1.000
_cell.length_b   1.000
_cell.length_c   1.000
_cell.angle_alpha   90.00
_cell.angle_beta   90.00
_cell.angle_gamma   90.00
#
_symmetry.space_group_name_H-M   'P 1'
#
loop_
_entity.id
_entity.type
_entity.pdbx_description
1 polymer ?
#
loop_
_entity_poly.entity_id
_entity_poly.type
_entity_poly.pdbx_seq_one_letter_code
_entity_poly.pdbx_strand_id
1 'polypeptide(L)'
;MTITHNISVDNGNLVVHGKTILKGVPENVVLTPDSGNGLATGAFIGATASHTKSLHVFPIGILEGLRFMCCFRFKLWWMTQRMGTCGKDIPLETQFMLIESKDSEEEGKNSPIVYTVLLPLLEGPFRSVLQGNEKSEIEICFESVPSGLP
;
A
#
# COMPACT_ATOMS: atom_id res chain seq x y z
N MET A 1 19.97 -3.16 22.26
CA MET A 1 18.85 -2.24 21.97
C MET A 1 18.27 -2.66 20.65
N THR A 2 17.03 -3.13 20.62
CA THR A 2 16.34 -3.47 19.36
C THR A 2 15.74 -2.18 18.83
N ILE A 3 16.15 -1.76 17.64
CA ILE A 3 15.54 -0.59 16.98
C ILE A 3 14.16 -1.04 16.54
N THR A 4 13.11 -0.56 17.20
CA THR A 4 11.74 -0.79 16.72
C THR A 4 11.56 0.03 15.45
N HIS A 5 11.47 -0.64 14.30
CA HIS A 5 11.17 0.03 13.05
C HIS A 5 9.73 0.58 13.11
N ASN A 6 9.55 1.85 12.75
CA ASN A 6 8.22 2.48 12.73
C ASN A 6 7.29 1.86 11.67
N ILE A 7 7.82 1.10 10.72
CA ILE A 7 7.05 0.36 9.71
C ILE A 7 7.57 -1.08 9.73
N SER A 8 6.68 -2.05 9.90
CA SER A 8 7.05 -3.46 9.98
C SER A 8 5.92 -4.38 9.52
N VAL A 9 6.26 -5.62 9.21
CA VAL A 9 5.28 -6.71 9.11
C VAL A 9 5.46 -7.60 10.34
N ASP A 10 4.45 -7.65 11.20
CA ASP A 10 4.45 -8.46 12.43
C ASP A 10 3.22 -9.37 12.48
N ASN A 11 3.44 -10.66 12.69
CA ASN A 11 2.40 -11.70 12.73
C ASN A 11 1.40 -11.60 11.55
N GLY A 12 1.91 -11.34 10.34
CA GLY A 12 1.10 -11.19 9.14
C GLY A 12 0.32 -9.86 9.05
N ASN A 13 0.67 -8.84 9.83
CA ASN A 13 0.06 -7.53 9.80
C ASN A 13 1.08 -6.46 9.39
N LEU A 14 0.70 -5.58 8.46
CA LEU A 14 1.48 -4.37 8.18
C LEU A 14 1.17 -3.35 9.28
N VAL A 15 2.18 -3.01 10.07
CA VAL A 15 2.07 -2.09 11.21
C VAL A 15 2.87 -0.82 10.93
N VAL A 16 2.24 0.33 11.09
CA VAL A 16 2.84 1.66 10.93
C VAL A 16 2.63 2.48 12.19
N HIS A 17 3.71 2.88 12.85
CA HIS A 17 3.71 3.60 14.14
C HIS A 17 2.80 2.94 15.19
N GLY A 18 2.85 1.61 15.28
CA GLY A 18 2.03 0.81 16.19
C GLY A 18 0.58 0.56 15.72
N LYS A 19 0.15 1.16 14.61
CA LYS A 19 -1.19 0.99 14.05
C LYS A 19 -1.19 -0.11 13.00
N THR A 20 -2.09 -1.08 13.13
CA THR A 20 -2.29 -2.10 12.08
C THR A 20 -3.00 -1.47 10.89
N ILE A 21 -2.35 -1.48 9.73
CA ILE A 21 -2.87 -0.92 8.47
C ILE A 21 -3.48 -2.02 7.60
N LEU A 22 -2.76 -3.13 7.41
CA LEU A 22 -3.22 -4.29 6.64
C LEU A 22 -3.11 -5.56 7.48
N LYS A 23 -4.07 -6.47 7.31
CA LYS A 23 -4.07 -7.79 7.93
C LYS A 23 -3.85 -8.89 6.90
N GLY A 24 -3.30 -10.03 7.29
CA GLY A 24 -3.11 -11.17 6.38
C GLY A 24 -2.14 -10.86 5.24
N VAL A 25 -1.05 -10.13 5.52
CA VAL A 25 0.04 -9.86 4.58
C VAL A 25 0.68 -11.20 4.15
N PRO A 26 0.67 -11.54 2.85
CA PRO A 26 1.25 -12.79 2.37
C PRO A 26 2.78 -12.89 2.53
N GLU A 27 3.31 -14.11 2.64
CA GLU A 27 4.75 -14.36 2.85
C GLU A 27 5.66 -13.86 1.71
N ASN A 28 5.13 -13.75 0.50
CA ASN A 28 5.89 -13.28 -0.66
C ASN A 28 5.97 -11.75 -0.75
N VAL A 29 5.32 -11.02 0.17
CA VAL A 29 5.44 -9.56 0.29
C VAL A 29 6.75 -9.23 1.00
N VAL A 30 7.51 -8.31 0.41
CA VAL A 30 8.80 -7.86 0.93
C VAL A 30 8.69 -6.41 1.36
N LEU A 31 9.10 -6.12 2.59
CA LEU A 31 9.20 -4.77 3.13
C LEU A 31 10.68 -4.38 3.20
N THR A 32 11.08 -3.36 2.44
CA THR A 32 12.45 -2.82 2.44
C THR A 32 12.44 -1.45 3.10
N PRO A 33 13.00 -1.28 4.31
CA PRO A 33 13.05 0.01 4.99
C PRO A 33 13.81 1.07 4.17
N ASP A 34 13.35 2.32 4.20
CA ASP A 34 14.14 3.42 3.67
C ASP A 34 15.38 3.63 4.56
N SER A 35 16.55 3.72 3.93
CA SER A 35 17.85 3.91 4.58
C SER A 35 18.19 5.41 4.77
N GLY A 36 17.26 6.30 4.48
CA GLY A 36 17.46 7.75 4.42
C GLY A 36 17.93 8.40 5.74
N ASN A 37 18.72 9.47 5.59
CA ASN A 37 19.35 10.27 6.66
C ASN A 37 18.36 11.11 7.53
N GLY A 38 17.18 10.58 7.86
CA GLY A 38 16.35 11.09 8.96
C GLY A 38 15.28 12.14 8.63
N LEU A 39 14.96 12.42 7.36
CA LEU A 39 13.89 13.39 7.01
C LEU A 39 12.49 12.78 6.83
N ALA A 40 12.36 11.47 6.56
CA ALA A 40 11.08 10.76 6.54
C ALA A 40 11.30 9.27 6.85
N THR A 41 10.44 8.66 7.68
CA THR A 41 10.46 7.21 7.89
C THR A 41 9.52 6.56 6.89
N GLY A 42 10.08 5.93 5.85
CA GLY A 42 9.34 5.21 4.81
C GLY A 42 9.81 3.77 4.66
N ALA A 43 9.10 3.01 3.84
CA ALA A 43 9.52 1.67 3.42
C ALA A 43 8.94 1.37 2.02
N PHE A 44 9.67 0.60 1.24
CA PHE A 44 9.21 0.06 -0.03
C PHE A 44 8.50 -1.27 0.20
N ILE A 45 7.34 -1.43 -0.43
CA ILE A 45 6.59 -2.68 -0.45
C ILE A 45 6.74 -3.29 -1.84
N GLY A 46 7.27 -4.51 -1.90
CA GLY A 46 7.40 -5.29 -3.11
C GLY A 46 6.85 -6.70 -2.93
N ALA A 47 6.94 -7.52 -3.97
CA ALA A 47 6.60 -8.93 -3.90
C ALA A 47 7.55 -9.77 -4.77
N THR A 48 7.76 -11.02 -4.39
CA THR A 48 8.56 -11.97 -5.18
C THR A 48 7.68 -12.82 -6.10
N ALA A 49 8.15 -13.07 -7.32
CA ALA A 49 7.48 -13.91 -8.32
C ALA A 49 8.43 -14.99 -8.84
N SER A 50 7.93 -16.21 -9.05
CA SER A 50 8.70 -17.33 -9.63
C SER A 50 8.77 -17.30 -11.16
N HIS A 51 7.97 -16.45 -11.81
CA HIS A 51 7.84 -16.40 -13.26
C HIS A 51 8.01 -14.98 -13.79
N THR A 52 8.54 -14.85 -15.01
CA THR A 52 8.59 -13.58 -15.74
C THR A 52 7.28 -13.34 -16.47
N LYS A 53 6.66 -12.18 -16.24
CA LYS A 53 5.44 -11.70 -16.92
C LYS A 53 5.51 -10.19 -17.05
N SER A 54 4.82 -9.65 -18.06
CA SER A 54 4.69 -8.20 -18.24
C SER A 54 3.65 -7.57 -17.30
N LEU A 55 2.82 -8.40 -16.65
CA LEU A 55 1.86 -7.99 -15.63
C LEU A 55 1.89 -9.02 -14.50
N HIS A 56 2.06 -8.52 -13.28
CA HIS A 56 1.85 -9.26 -12.04
C HIS A 56 0.87 -8.53 -11.14
N VAL A 57 -0.01 -9.28 -10.48
CA VAL A 57 -0.96 -8.73 -9.50
C VAL A 57 -0.74 -9.49 -8.20
N PHE A 58 -0.37 -8.78 -7.13
CA PHE A 58 -0.12 -9.37 -5.82
C PHE A 58 -1.01 -8.76 -4.76
N PRO A 59 -1.81 -9.54 -4.03
CA PRO A 59 -2.44 -9.06 -2.81
C PRO A 59 -1.35 -8.78 -1.77
N ILE A 60 -1.46 -7.65 -1.07
CA ILE A 60 -0.52 -7.23 -0.02
C ILE A 60 -1.16 -7.21 1.38
N GLY A 61 -2.44 -7.52 1.48
CA GLY A 61 -3.17 -7.65 2.73
C GLY A 61 -4.55 -7.00 2.68
N ILE A 62 -5.37 -7.31 3.67
CA ILE A 62 -6.75 -6.87 3.83
C ILE A 62 -6.78 -5.50 4.49
N LEU A 63 -7.48 -4.55 3.86
CA LEU A 63 -7.84 -3.26 4.44
C LEU A 63 -9.30 -3.29 4.89
N GLU A 64 -9.54 -3.09 6.18
CA GLU A 64 -10.89 -3.10 6.75
C GLU A 64 -11.00 -2.17 7.95
N GLY A 65 -12.04 -1.34 7.98
CA GLY A 65 -12.37 -0.45 9.10
C GLY A 65 -11.56 0.86 9.16
N LEU A 66 -10.56 1.05 8.30
CA LEU A 66 -9.77 2.27 8.23
C LEU A 66 -10.25 3.19 7.12
N ARG A 67 -10.48 4.46 7.44
CA ARG A 67 -10.88 5.46 6.44
C ARG A 67 -9.72 5.73 5.49
N PHE A 68 -10.02 5.83 4.21
CA PHE A 68 -9.06 6.26 3.22
C PHE A 68 -9.64 7.26 2.23
N MET A 69 -8.74 8.00 1.58
CA MET A 69 -8.98 8.70 0.33
C MET A 69 -7.96 8.22 -0.71
N CYS A 70 -8.39 7.95 -1.93
CA CYS A 70 -7.49 7.56 -3.01
C CYS A 70 -7.78 8.34 -4.29
N CYS A 71 -6.75 8.52 -5.12
CA CYS A 71 -6.87 9.07 -6.46
C CYS A 71 -6.65 7.95 -7.48
N PHE A 72 -7.59 7.80 -8.39
CA PHE A 72 -7.56 6.74 -9.40
C PHE A 72 -7.87 7.29 -10.78
N ARG A 73 -7.35 6.60 -11.79
CA ARG A 73 -7.51 6.98 -13.18
C ARG A 73 -8.80 6.36 -13.73
N PHE A 74 -9.79 7.21 -14.01
CA PHE A 74 -11.06 6.77 -14.58
C PHE A 74 -11.17 7.04 -16.09
N LYS A 75 -10.28 7.88 -16.65
CA LYS A 75 -10.13 8.15 -18.08
C LYS A 75 -8.66 8.39 -18.44
N LEU A 76 -8.35 8.30 -19.73
CA LEU A 76 -6.99 8.41 -20.28
C LEU A 76 -6.19 9.67 -19.91
N TRP A 77 -6.83 10.73 -19.43
CA TRP A 77 -6.16 11.98 -19.05
C TRP A 77 -6.68 12.54 -17.71
N TRP A 78 -7.47 11.76 -16.97
CA TRP A 78 -8.20 12.26 -15.81
C TRP A 78 -8.11 11.30 -14.62
N MET A 79 -7.79 11.87 -13.47
CA MET A 79 -7.98 11.23 -12.17
C MET A 79 -9.22 11.80 -11.48
N THR A 80 -9.83 10.99 -10.62
CA THR A 80 -10.82 11.43 -9.65
C THR A 80 -10.52 10.77 -8.30
N GLN A 81 -11.20 11.20 -7.25
CA GLN A 81 -11.04 10.68 -5.91
C GLN A 81 -12.15 9.72 -5.50
N ARG A 82 -11.82 8.79 -4.60
CA ARG A 82 -12.80 8.00 -3.85
C ARG A 82 -12.42 7.95 -2.38
N MET A 83 -13.44 7.91 -1.53
CA MET A 83 -13.29 7.64 -0.11
C MET A 83 -13.96 6.32 0.21
N GLY A 84 -13.39 5.57 1.15
CA GLY A 84 -13.88 4.26 1.55
C GLY A 84 -13.32 3.84 2.90
N THR A 85 -13.71 2.63 3.32
CA THR A 85 -13.25 2.04 4.59
C THR A 85 -12.78 0.61 4.45
N CYS A 86 -12.79 0.07 3.23
CA CYS A 86 -12.57 -1.32 2.95
C CYS A 86 -11.81 -1.50 1.62
N GLY A 87 -10.94 -2.51 1.52
CA GLY A 87 -10.12 -2.73 0.33
C GLY A 87 -10.94 -2.88 -0.96
N LYS A 88 -12.13 -3.48 -0.89
CA LYS A 88 -13.03 -3.63 -2.05
C LYS A 88 -13.56 -2.31 -2.61
N ASP A 89 -13.48 -1.23 -1.83
CA ASP A 89 -13.87 0.10 -2.29
C ASP A 89 -12.80 0.73 -3.20
N ILE A 90 -11.58 0.21 -3.20
CA ILE A 90 -10.44 0.75 -3.96
C ILE A 90 -10.65 0.51 -5.46
N PRO A 91 -10.77 1.57 -6.29
CA PRO A 91 -10.93 1.41 -7.73
C PRO A 91 -9.67 0.85 -8.40
N LEU A 92 -9.86 0.27 -9.59
CA LEU A 92 -8.76 -0.08 -10.49
C LEU A 92 -7.95 1.17 -10.85
N GLU A 93 -6.67 0.97 -11.16
CA GLU A 93 -5.71 2.04 -11.49
C GLU A 93 -5.63 3.15 -10.44
N THR A 94 -5.65 2.79 -9.16
CA THR A 94 -5.40 3.73 -8.06
C THR A 94 -3.91 4.10 -8.02
N GLN A 95 -3.58 5.39 -8.11
CA GLN A 95 -2.21 5.90 -8.23
C GLN A 95 -1.72 6.66 -6.99
N PHE A 96 -2.60 6.85 -6.01
CA PHE A 96 -2.29 7.45 -4.71
C PHE A 96 -3.34 7.02 -3.70
N MET A 97 -2.94 6.73 -2.47
CA MET A 97 -3.86 6.43 -1.38
C MET A 97 -3.35 6.98 -0.06
N LEU A 98 -4.23 7.61 0.70
CA LEU A 98 -4.02 8.11 2.05
C LEU A 98 -4.94 7.38 3.01
N ILE A 99 -4.36 6.65 3.96
CA ILE A 99 -5.07 5.88 4.98
C ILE A 99 -4.96 6.63 6.31
N GLU A 100 -6.09 6.82 6.97
CA GLU A 100 -6.16 7.37 8.32
C GLU A 100 -6.31 6.23 9.33
N SER A 101 -5.37 6.14 10.27
CA SER A 101 -5.41 5.18 11.38
C SER A 101 -5.41 5.90 12.72
N LYS A 102 -6.26 5.42 13.63
CA LYS A 102 -6.42 5.92 15.01
C LYS A 102 -6.33 4.73 15.95
N ASP A 103 -5.92 4.94 17.20
CA ASP A 103 -6.10 3.87 18.19
C ASP A 103 -7.59 3.61 18.38
N SER A 104 -7.94 2.35 18.64
CA SER A 104 -9.29 1.97 19.02
C SER A 104 -9.76 2.79 20.23
N GLU A 105 -11.07 2.96 20.33
CA GLU A 105 -11.76 3.85 21.28
C GLU A 105 -11.42 3.66 22.77
N GLU A 106 -10.69 2.60 23.12
CA GLU A 106 -10.27 2.26 24.49
C GLU A 106 -9.06 3.05 25.01
N GLU A 107 -8.21 3.61 24.15
CA GLU A 107 -7.01 4.37 24.56
C GLU A 107 -7.19 5.90 24.48
N GLY A 108 -8.26 6.40 25.09
CA GLY A 108 -8.43 7.83 25.38
C GLY A 108 -8.59 8.76 24.17
N LYS A 109 -9.31 9.87 24.36
CA LYS A 109 -9.62 10.88 23.31
C LYS A 109 -8.40 11.61 22.71
N ASN A 110 -7.16 11.23 23.04
CA ASN A 110 -5.93 11.97 22.74
C ASN A 110 -4.86 11.16 22.00
N SER A 111 -5.17 9.96 21.50
CA SER A 111 -4.19 9.22 20.69
C SER A 111 -3.92 9.92 19.35
N PRO A 112 -2.66 9.97 18.89
CA PRO A 112 -2.32 10.64 17.64
C PRO A 112 -2.90 9.87 16.45
N ILE A 113 -3.47 10.63 15.51
CA ILE A 113 -3.89 10.11 14.20
C ILE A 113 -2.62 9.90 13.37
N VAL A 114 -2.46 8.70 12.83
CA VAL A 114 -1.37 8.35 11.92
C VAL A 114 -1.93 8.28 10.50
N TYR A 115 -1.37 9.11 9.63
CA TYR A 115 -1.68 9.10 8.21
C TYR A 115 -0.60 8.33 7.45
N THR A 116 -1.00 7.28 6.74
CA THR A 116 -0.10 6.46 5.92
C THR A 116 -0.39 6.71 4.45
N VAL A 117 0.65 7.04 3.69
CA VAL A 117 0.57 7.19 2.23
C VAL A 117 1.05 5.90 1.58
N LEU A 118 0.23 5.32 0.71
CA LEU A 118 0.67 4.33 -0.26
C LEU A 118 0.82 5.03 -1.60
N LEU A 119 2.05 5.04 -2.13
CA LEU A 119 2.39 5.69 -3.38
C LEU A 119 2.95 4.65 -4.35
N PRO A 120 2.14 4.16 -5.31
CA PRO A 120 2.63 3.36 -6.42
C PRO A 120 3.73 4.10 -7.19
N LEU A 121 4.82 3.37 -7.43
CA LEU A 121 6.02 3.91 -8.05
C LEU A 121 6.05 3.66 -9.56
N LEU A 122 6.76 4.57 -10.24
CA LEU A 122 7.23 4.42 -11.60
C LEU A 122 8.76 4.32 -11.54
N GLU A 123 9.32 3.21 -12.00
CA GLU A 123 10.76 2.97 -11.96
C GLU A 123 11.23 2.27 -13.23
N GLY A 124 12.01 2.98 -14.05
CA GLY A 124 12.47 2.46 -15.34
C GLY A 124 11.31 2.03 -16.24
N PRO A 125 11.31 0.79 -16.79
CA PRO A 125 10.22 0.29 -17.61
C PRO A 125 9.01 -0.19 -16.79
N PHE A 126 9.07 -0.12 -15.46
CA PHE A 126 8.05 -0.65 -14.57
C PHE A 126 7.13 0.47 -14.06
N ARG A 127 5.84 0.16 -14.05
CA ARG A 127 4.78 0.95 -13.44
C ARG A 127 4.07 0.09 -12.41
N SER A 128 3.68 0.69 -11.29
CA SER A 128 2.74 0.08 -10.37
C SER A 128 1.48 0.91 -10.19
N VAL A 129 0.38 0.23 -9.88
CA VAL A 129 -0.89 0.81 -9.41
C VAL A 129 -1.48 -0.05 -8.31
N LEU A 130 -2.39 0.51 -7.52
CA LEU A 130 -3.20 -0.25 -6.56
C LEU A 130 -4.57 -0.56 -7.15
N GLN A 131 -5.18 -1.62 -6.64
CA GLN A 131 -6.60 -1.91 -6.83
C GLN A 131 -7.14 -2.70 -5.64
N GLY A 132 -8.47 -2.71 -5.49
CA GLY A 132 -9.17 -3.56 -4.54
C GLY A 132 -9.69 -4.84 -5.19
N ASN A 133 -10.01 -5.83 -4.37
CA ASN A 133 -10.73 -7.04 -4.81
C ASN A 133 -11.90 -7.40 -3.87
N GLU A 134 -12.66 -8.43 -4.24
CA GLU A 134 -13.86 -8.88 -3.50
C GLU A 134 -13.57 -9.38 -2.07
N LYS A 135 -12.31 -9.73 -1.77
CA LYS A 135 -11.86 -10.14 -0.43
C LYS A 135 -11.39 -8.97 0.42
N SER A 136 -11.53 -7.74 -0.08
CA SER A 136 -11.04 -6.53 0.57
C SER A 136 -9.52 -6.47 0.73
N GLU A 137 -8.81 -7.22 -0.10
CA GLU A 137 -7.36 -7.12 -0.21
C GLU A 137 -7.00 -5.90 -1.06
N ILE A 138 -5.93 -5.21 -0.69
CA ILE A 138 -5.23 -4.31 -1.59
C ILE A 138 -4.32 -5.17 -2.46
N GLU A 139 -4.37 -4.96 -3.77
CA GLU A 139 -3.47 -5.58 -4.73
C GLU A 139 -2.54 -4.53 -5.32
N ILE A 140 -1.26 -4.87 -5.48
CA ILE A 140 -0.33 -4.12 -6.32
C ILE A 140 -0.27 -4.77 -7.69
N CYS A 141 -0.56 -4.01 -8.73
CA CYS A 141 -0.36 -4.40 -10.12
C CYS A 141 0.99 -3.85 -10.58
N PHE A 142 1.95 -4.72 -10.88
CA PHE A 142 3.22 -4.36 -11.50
C PHE A 142 3.17 -4.66 -12.98
N GLU A 143 3.35 -3.63 -13.79
CA GLU A 143 3.39 -3.71 -15.25
C GLU A 143 4.77 -3.32 -15.77
N SER A 144 5.28 -4.04 -16.76
CA SER A 144 6.46 -3.64 -17.52
C SER A 144 6.08 -3.34 -18.96
N VAL A 145 6.55 -2.23 -19.50
CA VAL A 145 6.47 -1.98 -20.95
C VAL A 145 7.60 -2.73 -21.65
N PRO A 146 7.36 -3.36 -22.82
CA PRO A 146 8.43 -3.96 -23.60
C PRO A 146 9.53 -2.94 -23.91
N SER A 147 10.78 -3.25 -23.56
CA SER A 147 11.95 -2.53 -24.04
C SER A 147 12.15 -2.85 -25.53
N GLY A 148 11.48 -2.10 -26.41
CA GLY A 148 11.61 -2.35 -27.85
C GLY A 148 10.75 -1.51 -28.80
N LEU A 149 10.06 -0.46 -28.35
CA LEU A 149 9.49 0.52 -29.26
C LEU A 149 10.47 1.71 -29.38
N PRO A 150 10.85 2.11 -30.60
CA PRO A 150 11.80 3.19 -30.84
C PRO A 150 11.32 4.55 -30.33
#